data_AF-A0ABC8KH73-F1
#
_entry.id   AF-A0ABC8KH73-F1
#
_cell.length_a   1.000
_cell.length_b   1.000
_cell.length_c   1.000
_cell.angle_alpha   90.00
_cell.angle_beta   90.00
_cell.angle_gamma   90.00
#
_symmetry.space_group_name_H-M   'P 1'
#
loop_
_entity.id
_entity.type
_entity.pdbx_description
1 polymer ?
#
loop_
_entity_poly.entity_id
_entity_poly.type
_entity_poly.pdbx_seq_one_letter_code
_entity_poly.pdbx_strand_id
1 'polypeptide(L)'
;MDPNQAPVENYANPKTCLFHVLFKGAALAFYILSALFFNSFVIIFVVTVLLAALDFWVVKNVSGRILVGLRWWNEINDLGESVWKFESLDQEVTTLSFLLYSLSKIILTSFLPFSNFLLRLCVYQSLARMNKKDSWLFWWTLYLAAAAWLVLGIFSLIRFQADYLLVVGVCLSLNVANIIGFTKCKKDAKKQFQQFASQTIASRFQSTVQSAFTLV
;
A
#
# COMPACT_ATOMS: atom_id res chain seq x y z
N MET A 1 -27.50 -23.66 -16.36
CA MET A 1 -26.34 -23.17 -15.58
C MET A 1 -25.12 -23.75 -16.24
N ASP A 2 -24.34 -22.94 -16.97
CA ASP A 2 -23.18 -23.42 -17.72
C ASP A 2 -22.00 -23.71 -16.78
N PRO A 3 -21.38 -24.90 -16.84
CA PRO A 3 -20.24 -25.26 -15.97
C PRO A 3 -18.90 -24.63 -16.38
N ASN A 4 -18.87 -23.76 -17.40
CA ASN A 4 -17.64 -23.15 -17.95
C ASN A 4 -17.53 -21.63 -17.75
N GLN A 5 -18.34 -21.02 -16.89
CA GLN A 5 -18.03 -19.66 -16.44
C GLN A 5 -16.94 -19.74 -15.38
N ALA A 6 -15.71 -19.35 -15.77
CA ALA A 6 -14.70 -18.94 -14.80
C ALA A 6 -15.39 -18.02 -13.79
N PRO A 7 -15.23 -18.23 -12.46
CA PRO A 7 -15.94 -17.46 -11.47
C PRO A 7 -15.70 -15.98 -11.79
N VAL A 8 -16.77 -15.23 -12.03
CA VAL A 8 -16.69 -13.78 -12.18
C VAL A 8 -16.22 -13.27 -10.82
N GLU A 9 -14.91 -13.19 -10.62
CA GLU A 9 -14.28 -12.74 -9.39
C GLU A 9 -14.72 -11.29 -9.20
N ASN A 10 -15.72 -11.05 -8.34
CA ASN A 10 -16.17 -9.70 -8.06
C ASN A 10 -15.18 -9.02 -7.12
N TYR A 11 -15.12 -7.68 -7.13
CA TYR A 11 -14.31 -6.92 -6.18
C TYR A 11 -14.77 -7.25 -4.76
N ALA A 12 -13.84 -7.67 -3.90
CA ALA A 12 -14.20 -8.01 -2.52
C ALA A 12 -14.48 -6.72 -1.73
N ASN A 13 -13.77 -5.63 -2.05
CA ASN A 13 -13.87 -4.36 -1.32
C ASN A 13 -14.09 -3.16 -2.26
N PRO A 14 -15.27 -3.05 -2.92
CA PRO A 14 -15.52 -2.01 -3.92
C PRO A 14 -15.42 -0.59 -3.36
N LYS A 15 -15.78 -0.39 -2.08
CA LYS A 15 -15.70 0.91 -1.40
C LYS A 15 -14.24 1.37 -1.27
N THR A 16 -13.34 0.49 -0.83
CA THR A 16 -11.91 0.79 -0.67
C THR A 16 -11.25 1.09 -2.01
N CYS A 17 -11.56 0.32 -3.05
CA CYS A 17 -11.09 0.59 -4.41
C CYS A 17 -11.52 1.98 -4.89
N LEU A 18 -12.79 2.34 -4.69
CA LEU A 18 -13.31 3.66 -5.07
C LEU A 18 -12.58 4.78 -4.32
N PHE A 19 -12.44 4.68 -3.00
CA PHE A 19 -11.69 5.67 -2.22
C PHE A 19 -10.23 5.79 -2.68
N HIS A 20 -9.57 4.67 -2.96
CA HIS A 20 -8.18 4.67 -3.44
C HIS A 20 -8.00 5.45 -4.75
N VAL A 21 -8.91 5.27 -5.70
CA VAL A 21 -8.88 5.99 -6.98
C VAL A 21 -9.32 7.45 -6.79
N LEU A 22 -10.35 7.69 -5.99
CA LEU A 22 -10.91 9.02 -5.77
C LEU A 22 -9.92 9.97 -5.09
N PHE A 23 -9.19 9.52 -4.07
CA PHE A 23 -8.19 10.35 -3.39
C PHE A 23 -7.09 10.83 -4.34
N LYS A 24 -6.67 9.97 -5.29
CA LYS A 24 -5.67 10.31 -6.31
C LYS A 24 -6.22 11.24 -7.38
N GLY A 25 -7.43 10.96 -7.83
CA GLY A 25 -8.16 11.83 -8.75
C GLY A 25 -8.38 13.22 -8.16
N ALA A 26 -8.72 13.32 -6.87
CA ALA A 26 -8.93 14.58 -6.18
C ALA A 26 -7.66 15.43 -6.09
N ALA A 27 -6.50 14.82 -5.79
CA ALA A 27 -5.23 15.53 -5.75
C ALA A 27 -4.85 16.10 -7.14
N LEU A 28 -5.04 15.32 -8.20
CA LEU A 28 -4.79 15.75 -9.59
C LEU A 28 -5.80 16.82 -10.04
N ALA A 29 -7.08 16.63 -9.76
CA ALA A 29 -8.13 17.59 -10.09
C ALA A 29 -7.92 18.91 -9.35
N PHE A 30 -7.53 18.87 -8.07
CA PHE A 30 -7.21 20.07 -7.30
C PHE A 30 -6.02 20.81 -7.91
N TYR A 31 -4.96 20.11 -8.33
CA TYR A 31 -3.82 20.74 -9.01
C TYR A 31 -4.24 21.44 -10.30
N ILE A 32 -5.06 20.80 -11.14
CA ILE A 32 -5.53 21.39 -12.42
C ILE A 32 -6.50 22.55 -12.18
N LEU A 33 -7.48 22.38 -11.28
CA LEU A 33 -8.46 23.42 -10.96
C LEU A 33 -7.78 24.61 -10.28
N SER A 34 -6.82 24.37 -9.40
CA SER A 34 -6.13 25.44 -8.71
C SER A 34 -5.26 26.28 -9.64
N ALA A 35 -4.70 25.67 -10.70
CA ALA A 35 -4.07 26.41 -11.79
C ALA A 35 -5.05 27.28 -12.60
N LEU A 36 -6.36 27.04 -12.53
CA LEU A 36 -7.39 27.83 -13.20
C LEU A 36 -7.95 28.96 -12.32
N PHE A 37 -8.09 28.73 -11.01
CA PHE A 37 -8.80 29.65 -10.11
C PHE A 37 -7.90 30.45 -9.16
N PHE A 38 -6.73 29.94 -8.78
CA PHE A 38 -5.87 30.58 -7.78
C PHE A 38 -4.57 31.09 -8.42
N ASN A 39 -4.23 32.34 -8.17
CA ASN A 39 -2.98 32.95 -8.64
C ASN A 39 -1.82 32.84 -7.62
N SER A 40 -2.10 32.33 -6.42
CA SER A 40 -1.12 32.24 -5.33
C SER A 40 -0.42 30.89 -5.31
N PHE A 41 0.80 30.83 -5.85
CA PHE A 41 1.64 29.62 -5.88
C PHE A 41 1.76 28.93 -4.52
N VAL A 42 1.93 29.70 -3.44
CA VAL A 42 2.09 29.16 -2.08
C VAL A 42 0.88 28.34 -1.63
N ILE A 43 -0.34 28.79 -1.95
CA ILE A 43 -1.57 28.07 -1.57
C ILE A 43 -1.67 26.77 -2.37
N ILE A 44 -1.36 26.82 -3.68
CA ILE A 44 -1.34 25.65 -4.56
C ILE A 44 -0.33 24.63 -4.05
N PHE A 45 0.88 25.07 -3.72
CA PHE A 45 1.94 24.23 -3.19
C PHE A 45 1.53 23.56 -1.87
N VAL A 46 1.11 24.34 -0.86
CA VAL A 46 0.77 23.82 0.46
C VAL A 46 -0.39 22.82 0.38
N VAL A 47 -1.48 23.17 -0.29
CA VAL A 47 -2.65 22.30 -0.35
C VAL A 47 -2.36 21.03 -1.16
N THR A 48 -1.65 21.14 -2.29
CA THR A 48 -1.31 19.96 -3.12
C THR A 48 -0.36 19.02 -2.37
N VAL A 49 0.65 19.54 -1.68
CA VAL A 49 1.59 18.72 -0.90
C VAL A 49 0.88 18.04 0.28
N LEU A 50 -0.04 18.74 0.97
CA LEU A 50 -0.85 18.13 2.03
C LEU A 50 -1.75 17.00 1.51
N LEU A 51 -2.40 17.20 0.36
CA LEU A 51 -3.19 16.16 -0.29
C LEU A 51 -2.32 14.97 -0.73
N ALA A 52 -1.12 15.23 -1.25
CA ALA A 52 -0.17 14.19 -1.63
C ALA A 52 0.36 13.41 -0.42
N ALA A 53 0.59 14.08 0.72
CA ALA A 53 1.00 13.43 1.96
C ALA A 53 -0.11 12.55 2.55
N LEU A 54 -1.36 13.00 2.49
CA LEU A 54 -2.52 12.20 2.88
C LEU A 54 -2.70 10.99 1.95
N ASP A 55 -2.59 11.18 0.63
CA ASP A 55 -2.61 10.07 -0.35
C ASP A 55 -1.49 9.06 -0.05
N PHE A 56 -0.26 9.55 0.17
CA PHE A 56 0.87 8.69 0.54
C PHE A 56 0.57 7.88 1.80
N TRP A 57 0.01 8.51 2.83
CA TRP A 57 -0.35 7.85 4.08
C TRP A 57 -1.47 6.82 3.90
N VAL A 58 -2.54 7.15 3.16
CA VAL A 58 -3.67 6.27 2.89
C VAL A 58 -3.22 5.05 2.09
N VAL A 59 -2.38 5.26 1.08
CA VAL A 59 -1.84 4.18 0.24
C VAL A 59 -0.98 3.23 1.08
N LYS A 60 -0.07 3.79 1.89
CA LYS A 60 0.86 3.02 2.71
C LYS A 60 0.17 2.26 3.85
N ASN A 61 -0.78 2.89 4.54
CA ASN A 61 -1.34 2.36 5.79
C ASN A 61 -2.70 1.69 5.66
N VAL A 62 -3.52 2.07 4.68
CA VAL A 62 -4.89 1.57 4.52
C VAL A 62 -5.00 0.72 3.27
N SER A 63 -4.74 1.31 2.10
CA SER A 63 -4.96 0.65 0.81
C SER A 63 -4.02 -0.55 0.62
N GLY A 64 -2.74 -0.42 0.96
CA GLY A 64 -1.77 -1.51 0.85
C GLY A 64 -2.11 -2.73 1.72
N ARG A 65 -2.68 -2.50 2.91
CA ARG A 65 -3.08 -3.57 3.83
C ARG A 65 -4.38 -4.25 3.41
N ILE A 66 -5.36 -3.50 2.91
CA ILE A 66 -6.68 -4.05 2.56
C ILE A 66 -6.67 -4.70 1.17
N LEU A 67 -6.04 -4.06 0.18
CA LEU A 67 -6.11 -4.51 -1.22
C LEU A 67 -5.05 -5.56 -1.58
N VAL A 68 -3.88 -5.50 -0.93
CA VAL A 68 -2.74 -6.38 -1.24
C VAL A 68 -2.25 -7.15 0.00
N GLY A 69 -2.64 -6.75 1.20
CA GLY A 69 -2.16 -7.37 2.44
C GLY A 69 -0.68 -7.18 2.69
N LEU A 70 -0.07 -6.13 2.13
CA LEU A 70 1.35 -5.85 2.26
C LEU A 70 1.57 -4.60 3.11
N ARG A 71 2.61 -4.64 3.95
CA ARG A 71 3.07 -3.50 4.73
C ARG A 71 4.60 -3.44 4.70
N TRP A 72 5.14 -2.23 4.64
CA TRP A 72 6.57 -1.96 4.73
C TRP A 72 6.90 -0.86 5.71
N TRP A 73 8.04 -1.02 6.37
CA TRP A 73 8.71 0.02 7.11
C TRP A 73 10.23 -0.22 7.08
N ASN A 74 10.99 0.81 7.41
CA ASN A 74 12.43 0.73 7.49
C ASN A 74 12.80 0.78 8.97
N GLU A 75 13.49 -0.24 9.47
CA GLU A 75 14.07 -0.27 10.81
C GLU A 75 15.57 -0.05 10.70
N ILE A 76 16.13 0.71 11.62
CA ILE A 76 17.58 0.85 11.75
C ILE A 76 18.00 -0.12 12.84
N ASN A 77 18.83 -1.09 12.49
CA ASN A 77 19.37 -2.03 13.47
C ASN A 77 20.34 -1.32 14.42
N ASP A 78 20.71 -2.00 15.51
CA ASP A 78 21.73 -1.51 16.46
C ASP A 78 23.10 -1.27 15.78
N LEU A 79 23.34 -1.89 14.63
CA LEU A 79 24.52 -1.70 13.78
C LEU A 79 24.44 -0.47 12.86
N GLY A 80 23.35 0.30 12.91
CA GLY A 80 23.10 1.45 12.03
C GLY A 80 22.65 1.06 10.62
N GLU A 81 22.45 -0.23 10.33
CA GLU A 81 22.01 -0.71 9.03
C GLU A 81 20.50 -0.55 8.83
N SER A 82 20.08 -0.04 7.66
CA SER A 82 18.67 0.10 7.30
C SER A 82 18.09 -1.22 6.81
N VAL A 83 17.34 -1.91 7.65
CA VAL A 83 16.66 -3.16 7.31
C VAL A 83 15.20 -2.90 7.01
N TRP A 84 14.84 -3.23 5.76
CA TRP A 84 13.46 -3.17 5.32
C TRP A 84 12.69 -4.35 5.89
N LYS A 85 11.68 -4.08 6.71
CA LYS A 85 10.77 -5.10 7.24
C LYS A 85 9.49 -5.11 6.40
N PHE A 86 9.08 -6.31 6.04
CA PHE A 86 7.91 -6.56 5.21
C PHE A 86 6.99 -7.55 5.92
N GLU A 87 5.72 -7.16 6.04
CA GLU A 87 4.67 -7.99 6.64
C GLU A 87 3.65 -8.28 5.55
N SER A 88 3.46 -9.56 5.23
CA SER A 88 2.34 -10.06 4.45
C SER A 88 1.33 -10.66 5.42
N LEU A 89 0.04 -10.34 5.26
CA LEU A 89 -1.02 -10.95 6.07
C LEU A 89 -1.07 -12.47 5.85
N ASP A 90 -0.46 -13.23 6.75
CA ASP A 90 -0.78 -14.65 6.96
C ASP A 90 -2.03 -14.72 7.85
N GLN A 91 -3.01 -15.50 7.41
CA GLN A 91 -4.41 -15.38 7.78
C GLN A 91 -4.75 -15.83 9.22
N GLU A 92 -3.79 -16.00 10.14
CA GLU A 92 -4.01 -16.76 11.39
C GLU A 92 -3.49 -16.15 12.71
N VAL A 93 -2.81 -14.99 12.75
CA VAL A 93 -2.23 -14.45 14.02
C VAL A 93 -2.68 -13.00 14.31
N THR A 94 -3.98 -12.71 14.17
CA THR A 94 -4.50 -11.33 14.21
C THR A 94 -4.97 -10.87 15.60
N THR A 95 -4.98 -11.71 16.63
CA THR A 95 -5.67 -11.39 17.90
C THR A 95 -4.78 -10.85 19.03
N LEU A 96 -3.48 -11.13 19.09
CA LEU A 96 -2.66 -10.82 20.28
C LEU A 96 -1.69 -9.63 20.12
N SER A 97 -1.18 -9.35 18.92
CA SER A 97 -0.41 -8.13 18.62
C SER A 97 -1.29 -6.87 18.56
N PHE A 98 -2.60 -7.04 18.40
CA PHE A 98 -3.60 -5.99 18.29
C PHE A 98 -3.89 -5.28 19.63
N LEU A 99 -3.84 -6.00 20.76
CA LEU A 99 -4.05 -5.42 22.08
C LEU A 99 -2.86 -4.57 22.56
N LEU A 100 -1.63 -4.96 22.19
CA LEU A 100 -0.41 -4.21 22.55
C LEU A 100 -0.22 -2.95 21.70
N TYR A 101 -0.64 -2.95 20.43
CA TYR A 101 -0.60 -1.76 19.56
C TYR A 101 -1.71 -0.74 19.88
N SER A 102 -2.86 -1.21 20.37
CA SER A 102 -3.96 -0.35 20.82
C SER A 102 -3.65 0.37 22.14
N LEU A 103 -2.77 -0.16 23.00
CA LEU A 103 -2.42 0.46 24.28
C LEU A 103 -1.33 1.54 24.15
N SER A 104 -0.41 1.43 23.18
CA SER A 104 0.71 2.39 23.05
C SER A 104 0.38 3.68 22.29
N LYS A 105 -0.69 3.69 21.46
CA LYS A 105 -1.10 4.90 20.70
C LYS A 105 -2.18 5.75 21.36
N ILE A 106 -2.71 5.31 22.52
CA ILE A 106 -3.57 6.10 23.42
C ILE A 106 -2.86 7.37 23.95
N ILE A 107 -1.53 7.45 23.83
CA ILE A 107 -0.74 8.60 24.32
C ILE A 107 -0.68 9.78 23.30
N LEU A 108 -1.10 9.59 22.05
CA LEU A 108 -1.02 10.63 20.98
C LEU A 108 -2.40 11.06 20.46
N THR A 109 -3.42 11.04 21.32
CA THR A 109 -4.84 11.33 21.00
C THR A 109 -5.22 12.80 21.07
N SER A 110 -4.28 13.74 20.93
CA SER A 110 -4.60 15.16 21.18
C SER A 110 -5.33 15.86 20.03
N PHE A 111 -5.38 15.32 18.81
CA PHE A 111 -6.03 16.02 17.68
C PHE A 111 -6.71 15.07 16.69
N LEU A 112 -8.01 15.34 16.44
CA LEU A 112 -8.86 15.01 15.27
C LEU A 112 -9.79 13.77 15.28
N PRO A 113 -11.00 13.89 14.66
CA PRO A 113 -12.06 12.87 14.55
C PRO A 113 -11.69 11.65 13.68
N PHE A 114 -10.42 11.55 13.28
CA PHE A 114 -9.87 10.48 12.47
C PHE A 114 -9.79 9.15 13.23
N SER A 115 -9.72 9.19 14.57
CA SER A 115 -9.63 7.99 15.43
C SER A 115 -10.78 6.99 15.22
N ASN A 116 -12.04 7.46 15.18
CA ASN A 116 -13.21 6.60 15.03
C ASN A 116 -13.32 6.00 13.61
N PHE A 117 -12.90 6.75 12.59
CA PHE A 117 -12.79 6.27 11.22
C PHE A 117 -11.68 5.22 11.07
N LEU A 118 -10.54 5.44 11.73
CA LEU A 118 -9.42 4.52 11.77
C LEU A 118 -9.74 3.22 12.51
N LEU A 119 -10.44 3.29 13.64
CA LEU A 119 -10.93 2.11 14.37
C LEU A 119 -11.88 1.27 13.52
N ARG A 120 -12.80 1.92 12.79
CA ARG A 120 -13.76 1.25 11.91
C ARG A 120 -13.10 0.66 10.65
N LEU A 121 -12.06 1.30 10.13
CA LEU A 121 -11.20 0.75 9.08
C LEU A 121 -10.37 -0.44 9.58
N CYS A 122 -9.91 -0.39 10.84
CA CYS A 122 -9.11 -1.45 11.46
C CYS A 122 -9.90 -2.76 11.58
N VAL A 123 -11.18 -2.69 11.98
CA VAL A 123 -12.10 -3.86 12.04
C VAL A 123 -12.47 -4.36 10.64
N TYR A 124 -12.57 -3.48 9.63
CA TYR A 124 -12.81 -3.89 8.24
C TYR A 124 -11.60 -4.63 7.64
N GLN A 125 -10.39 -4.28 8.08
CA GLN A 125 -9.13 -4.83 7.58
C GLN A 125 -8.89 -6.29 7.97
N SER A 126 -9.38 -6.73 9.13
CA SER A 126 -9.28 -8.14 9.57
C SER A 126 -10.30 -9.07 8.89
N LEU A 127 -11.33 -8.52 8.24
CA LEU A 127 -12.38 -9.26 7.53
C LEU A 127 -12.20 -9.26 6.00
N ALA A 128 -11.26 -8.47 5.46
CA ALA A 128 -11.07 -8.33 4.03
C ALA A 128 -10.36 -9.56 3.45
N ARG A 129 -11.13 -10.44 2.79
CA ARG A 129 -10.56 -11.50 1.94
C ARG A 129 -9.76 -10.83 0.81
N MET A 130 -8.47 -11.12 0.73
CA MET A 130 -7.63 -10.64 -0.37
C MET A 130 -8.12 -11.25 -1.69
N ASN A 131 -8.48 -10.40 -2.63
CA ASN A 131 -8.99 -10.79 -3.94
C ASN A 131 -7.99 -10.41 -5.03
N LYS A 132 -7.85 -11.24 -6.07
CA LYS A 132 -6.83 -11.04 -7.10
C LYS A 132 -7.06 -9.75 -7.91
N LYS A 133 -8.33 -9.40 -8.19
CA LYS A 133 -8.68 -8.15 -8.88
C LYS A 133 -8.39 -6.91 -8.04
N ASP A 134 -8.61 -6.96 -6.73
CA ASP A 134 -8.38 -5.84 -5.80
C ASP A 134 -6.88 -5.50 -5.77
N SER A 135 -6.02 -6.53 -5.71
CA SER A 135 -4.57 -6.38 -5.82
C SER A 135 -4.16 -5.81 -7.17
N TRP A 136 -4.70 -6.34 -8.27
CA TRP A 136 -4.40 -5.84 -9.62
C TRP A 136 -4.75 -4.35 -9.79
N LEU A 137 -5.92 -3.93 -9.31
CA LEU A 137 -6.36 -2.53 -9.35
C LEU A 137 -5.41 -1.63 -8.57
N PHE A 138 -5.01 -2.03 -7.37
CA PHE A 138 -4.06 -1.28 -6.54
C PHE A 138 -2.76 -0.96 -7.29
N TRP A 139 -2.15 -1.94 -7.95
CA TRP A 139 -0.93 -1.74 -8.72
C TRP A 139 -1.14 -0.80 -9.90
N TRP A 140 -2.22 -0.99 -10.66
CA TRP A 140 -2.53 -0.11 -11.79
C TRP A 140 -2.77 1.33 -11.37
N THR A 141 -3.51 1.55 -10.29
CA THR A 141 -3.77 2.89 -9.79
C THR A 141 -2.48 3.59 -9.34
N LEU A 142 -1.55 2.87 -8.70
CA LEU A 142 -0.23 3.40 -8.35
C LEU A 142 0.57 3.85 -9.57
N TYR A 143 0.65 2.99 -10.60
CA TYR A 143 1.40 3.31 -11.82
C TYR A 143 0.74 4.43 -12.62
N LEU A 144 -0.59 4.43 -12.75
CA LEU A 144 -1.33 5.49 -13.44
C LEU A 144 -1.17 6.83 -12.73
N ALA A 145 -1.19 6.87 -11.41
CA ALA A 145 -0.96 8.10 -10.67
C ALA A 145 0.46 8.65 -10.91
N ALA A 146 1.48 7.80 -10.84
CA ALA A 146 2.86 8.21 -11.14
C ALA A 146 3.00 8.71 -12.60
N ALA A 147 2.38 8.02 -13.56
CA ALA A 147 2.37 8.43 -14.96
C ALA A 147 1.66 9.78 -15.16
N ALA A 148 0.51 10.00 -14.50
CA ALA A 148 -0.21 11.27 -14.57
C ALA A 148 0.64 12.44 -14.05
N TRP A 149 1.30 12.27 -12.90
CA TRP A 149 2.22 13.27 -12.36
C TRP A 149 3.43 13.51 -13.29
N LEU A 150 3.97 12.46 -13.91
CA LEU A 150 5.07 12.60 -14.88
C LEU A 150 4.64 13.39 -16.12
N VAL A 151 3.46 13.10 -16.68
CA VAL A 151 2.91 13.82 -17.84
C VAL A 151 2.68 15.30 -17.50
N LEU A 152 2.13 15.59 -16.32
CA LEU A 152 1.96 16.97 -15.85
C LEU A 152 3.32 17.67 -15.65
N GLY A 153 4.34 16.96 -15.19
CA GLY A 153 5.70 17.47 -15.08
C GLY A 153 6.34 17.79 -16.43
N ILE A 154 6.13 16.94 -17.45
CA ILE A 154 6.61 17.22 -18.81
C ILE A 154 5.89 18.45 -19.38
N PHE A 155 4.58 18.55 -19.15
CA PHE A 155 3.80 19.71 -19.58
C PHE A 155 4.27 21.02 -18.90
N SER A 156 4.59 20.98 -17.61
CA SER A 156 5.10 22.15 -16.88
C SER A 156 6.52 22.55 -17.32
N LEU A 157 7.36 21.58 -17.70
CA LEU A 157 8.68 21.85 -18.30
C LEU A 157 8.58 22.60 -19.62
N ILE A 158 7.66 22.21 -20.50
CA ILE A 158 7.45 22.89 -21.80
C ILE A 158 6.97 24.34 -21.60
N ARG A 159 6.22 24.60 -20.52
CA ARG A 159 5.75 25.94 -20.13
C ARG A 159 6.80 26.80 -19.41
N PHE A 160 8.01 26.28 -19.14
CA PHE A 160 9.10 26.97 -18.43
C PHE A 160 8.72 27.56 -17.05
N GLN A 161 7.71 27.01 -16.39
CA GLN A 161 7.31 27.46 -15.05
C GLN A 161 7.91 26.56 -13.96
N ALA A 162 9.09 26.94 -13.47
CA ALA A 162 9.87 26.16 -12.51
C ALA A 162 9.16 25.93 -11.16
N ASP A 163 8.31 26.87 -10.73
CA ASP A 163 7.60 26.77 -9.45
C ASP A 163 6.67 25.54 -9.39
N TYR A 164 5.94 25.27 -10.49
CA TYR A 164 5.05 24.12 -10.59
C TYR A 164 5.80 22.80 -10.72
N LEU A 165 7.04 22.82 -11.20
CA LEU A 165 7.89 21.63 -11.27
C LEU A 165 8.25 21.10 -9.88
N LEU A 166 8.47 21.99 -8.91
CA LEU A 166 8.75 21.59 -7.52
C LEU A 166 7.59 20.81 -6.90
N VAL A 167 6.35 21.25 -7.13
CA VAL A 167 5.14 20.56 -6.67
C VAL A 167 5.07 19.15 -7.25
N VAL A 168 5.26 19.03 -8.57
CA VAL A 168 5.22 17.74 -9.28
C VAL A 168 6.35 16.83 -8.78
N GLY A 169 7.54 17.35 -8.55
CA GLY A 169 8.69 16.59 -8.03
C GLY A 169 8.39 15.94 -6.66
N VAL A 170 7.83 16.70 -5.72
CA VAL A 170 7.41 16.17 -4.41
C VAL A 170 6.34 15.08 -4.59
N CYS A 171 5.29 15.33 -5.37
CA CYS A 171 4.22 14.36 -5.59
C CYS A 171 4.72 13.06 -6.26
N LEU A 172 5.63 13.18 -7.22
CA LEU A 172 6.22 12.05 -7.93
C LEU A 172 7.11 11.23 -6.99
N SER A 173 7.95 11.87 -6.18
CA SER A 173 8.80 11.16 -5.21
C SER A 173 7.99 10.34 -4.20
N LEU A 174 6.88 10.87 -3.67
CA LEU A 174 6.00 10.16 -2.74
C LEU A 174 5.32 8.94 -3.40
N ASN A 175 4.86 9.08 -4.65
CA ASN A 175 4.29 7.96 -5.41
C ASN A 175 5.34 6.88 -5.71
N VAL A 176 6.56 7.27 -6.10
CA VAL A 176 7.67 6.35 -6.34
C VAL A 176 8.08 5.61 -5.07
N ALA A 177 8.14 6.28 -3.92
CA ALA A 177 8.42 5.65 -2.63
C ALA A 177 7.41 4.53 -2.31
N ASN A 178 6.13 4.76 -2.55
CA ASN A 178 5.09 3.73 -2.40
C ASN A 178 5.30 2.56 -3.38
N ILE A 179 5.51 2.84 -4.67
CA ILE A 179 5.75 1.80 -5.68
C ILE A 179 6.94 0.91 -5.30
N ILE A 180 8.07 1.52 -4.93
CA ILE A 180 9.29 0.78 -4.55
C ILE A 180 9.04 -0.03 -3.29
N GLY A 181 8.44 0.57 -2.26
CA GLY A 181 8.14 -0.09 -0.99
C GLY A 181 7.30 -1.35 -1.19
N PHE A 182 6.17 -1.24 -1.88
CA PHE A 182 5.30 -2.39 -2.16
C PHE A 182 5.95 -3.41 -3.09
N THR A 183 6.71 -2.96 -4.09
CA THR A 183 7.39 -3.88 -5.02
C THR A 183 8.43 -4.73 -4.28
N LYS A 184 9.17 -4.13 -3.35
CA LYS A 184 10.08 -4.86 -2.47
C LYS A 184 9.33 -5.81 -1.53
N CYS A 185 8.24 -5.37 -0.88
CA CYS A 185 7.37 -6.24 -0.07
C CYS A 185 7.00 -7.52 -0.82
N LYS A 186 6.49 -7.35 -2.04
CA LYS A 186 5.97 -8.46 -2.85
C LYS A 186 7.07 -9.44 -3.24
N LYS A 187 8.27 -8.92 -3.56
CA LYS A 187 9.44 -9.75 -3.89
C LYS A 187 9.90 -10.57 -2.67
N ASP A 188 9.95 -9.94 -1.50
CA ASP A 188 10.44 -10.60 -0.29
C ASP A 188 9.41 -11.58 0.29
N ALA A 189 8.12 -11.24 0.30
CA ALA A 189 7.05 -12.17 0.67
C ALA A 189 7.04 -13.42 -0.23
N LYS A 190 7.27 -13.26 -1.54
CA LYS A 190 7.39 -14.39 -2.48
C LYS A 190 8.58 -15.28 -2.15
N LYS A 191 9.74 -14.70 -1.79
CA LYS A 191 10.94 -15.46 -1.42
C LYS A 191 10.73 -16.23 -0.11
N GLN A 192 10.14 -15.59 0.90
CA GLN A 192 9.84 -16.24 2.19
C GLN A 192 8.90 -17.43 2.01
N PHE A 193 7.84 -17.28 1.21
CA PHE A 193 6.93 -18.38 0.89
C PHE A 193 7.64 -19.54 0.16
N GLN A 194 8.50 -19.23 -0.82
CA GLN A 194 9.28 -20.25 -1.53
C GLN A 194 10.25 -20.99 -0.60
N GLN A 195 10.89 -20.29 0.34
CA GLN A 195 11.78 -20.88 1.34
C GLN A 195 11.00 -21.78 2.31
N PHE A 196 9.86 -21.31 2.82
CA PHE A 196 9.00 -22.09 3.71
C PHE A 196 8.43 -23.34 3.03
N ALA A 197 7.98 -23.23 1.77
CA ALA A 197 7.53 -24.36 0.98
C ALA A 197 8.66 -25.38 0.76
N SER A 198 9.87 -24.92 0.46
CA SER A 198 11.04 -25.80 0.26
C SER A 198 11.45 -26.52 1.56
N GLN A 199 11.43 -25.82 2.70
CA GLN A 199 11.71 -26.40 4.02
C GLN A 199 10.63 -27.39 4.47
N THR A 200 9.36 -27.09 4.18
CA THR A 200 8.24 -27.99 4.47
C THR A 200 8.33 -29.26 3.62
N ILE A 201 8.61 -29.14 2.32
CA ILE A 201 8.77 -30.30 1.43
C ILE A 201 9.99 -31.13 1.84
N ALA A 202 11.12 -30.50 2.17
CA ALA A 202 12.32 -31.18 2.63
C ALA A 202 12.08 -31.96 3.93
N SER A 203 11.37 -31.38 4.91
CA SER A 203 11.06 -32.07 6.17
C SER A 203 10.07 -33.23 5.99
N ARG A 204 9.12 -33.12 5.05
CA ARG A 204 8.22 -34.22 4.68
C ARG A 204 8.95 -35.35 3.94
N PHE A 205 9.89 -35.03 3.07
CA PHE A 205 10.73 -36.03 2.40
C PHE A 205 11.66 -36.75 3.39
N GLN A 206 12.33 -36.00 4.28
CA GLN A 206 13.21 -36.55 5.32
C GLN A 206 12.46 -37.54 6.22
N SER A 207 11.24 -37.18 6.66
CA SER A 207 10.40 -38.05 7.50
C SER A 207 9.86 -39.28 6.76
N THR A 208 9.60 -39.18 5.45
CA THR A 208 9.22 -40.33 4.61
C THR A 208 10.39 -41.29 4.36
N VAL A 209 11.59 -40.75 4.12
CA VAL A 209 12.80 -41.58 3.91
C VAL A 209 13.22 -42.29 5.20
N GLN A 210 13.20 -41.61 6.35
CA GLN A 210 13.54 -42.25 7.62
C GLN A 210 12.55 -43.36 7.99
N SER A 211 11.24 -43.14 7.80
CA SER A 211 10.24 -44.17 8.04
C SER A 211 10.36 -45.36 7.08
N ALA A 212 10.75 -45.15 5.83
CA ALA A 212 11.02 -46.22 4.87
C ALA A 212 12.28 -47.05 5.23
N PHE A 213 13.33 -46.42 5.77
CA PHE A 213 14.56 -47.12 6.17
C PHE A 213 14.46 -47.86 7.50
N THR A 214 13.48 -47.55 8.35
CA THR A 214 13.29 -48.25 9.64
C THR A 214 12.47 -49.55 9.48
N LEU A 215 11.94 -49.81 8.29
CA LEU A 215 11.15 -51.01 7.95
C LEU A 215 11.93 -52.05 7.12
N VAL A 216 13.24 -51.86 6.92
CA VAL A 216 14.19 -52.82 6.32
C VAL A 216 15.18 -53.24 7.40
#